data_AF-C4FP93-F1
#
_entry.id   AF-C4FP93-F1
#
_cell.length_a   1.000
_cell.length_b   1.000
_cell.length_c   1.000
_cell.angle_alpha   90.00
_cell.angle_beta   90.00
_cell.angle_gamma   90.00
#
_symmetry.space_group_name_H-M   'P 1'
#
loop_
_entity.id
_entity.type
_entity.pdbx_description
1 polymer ?
#
loop_
_entity_poly.entity_id
_entity_poly.type
_entity_poly.pdbx_seq_one_letter_code
_entity_poly.pdbx_strand_id
1 'polypeptide(L)'
;MGVEFNMEDFAEFNRSLVKLSQSGSLQNFNKQVVKEMASVYVREAKLNTPVGKRSVKFMQNGQVQTKYFDSEHTRQSWSVGRYRLDDRTGRVRVFNTSSYASFLNDGHRQEVGRFLPWIGQSKGGVMQGGRLKKPWVDGAYMHEKAEKALSKNAKRIMEIALKKWIEKHGGF
;
A
#
# COMPACT_ATOMS: atom_id res chain seq x y z
N MET A 1 59.27 -8.38 -0.66
CA MET A 1 58.08 -8.54 0.20
C MET A 1 56.90 -8.69 -0.75
N GLY A 2 56.16 -9.80 -0.70
CA GLY A 2 55.05 -10.09 -1.62
C GLY A 2 53.86 -10.62 -0.83
N VAL A 3 52.66 -10.24 -1.25
CA VAL A 3 51.40 -10.76 -0.73
C VAL A 3 50.69 -11.46 -1.89
N GLU A 4 50.26 -12.69 -1.67
CA GLU A 4 49.43 -13.44 -2.59
C GLU A 4 47.97 -13.33 -2.17
N PHE A 5 47.10 -13.01 -3.13
CA PHE A 5 45.65 -12.98 -2.93
C PHE A 5 45.05 -14.19 -3.64
N ASN A 6 44.23 -14.96 -2.95
CA ASN A 6 43.48 -16.08 -3.52
C ASN A 6 41.98 -15.76 -3.59
N MET A 7 41.22 -16.59 -4.30
CA MET A 7 39.79 -16.40 -4.56
C MET A 7 38.94 -17.47 -3.86
N GLU A 8 39.41 -18.04 -2.75
CA GLU A 8 38.69 -19.10 -2.03
C GLU A 8 37.31 -18.64 -1.54
N ASP A 9 37.24 -17.41 -1.02
CA ASP A 9 36.00 -16.74 -0.62
C ASP A 9 35.01 -16.60 -1.80
N PHE A 10 35.53 -16.42 -3.02
CA PHE A 10 34.69 -16.36 -4.22
C PHE A 10 34.10 -17.73 -4.58
N ALA A 11 34.78 -18.82 -4.26
CA ALA A 11 34.23 -20.17 -4.44
C ALA A 11 33.04 -20.44 -3.50
N GLU A 12 33.07 -19.90 -2.28
CA GLU A 12 31.91 -19.94 -1.36
C GLU A 12 30.75 -19.09 -1.85
N PHE A 13 31.03 -17.88 -2.31
CA PHE A 13 30.04 -17.02 -2.96
C PHE A 13 29.37 -17.74 -4.14
N ASN A 14 30.14 -18.35 -5.06
CA ASN A 14 29.59 -19.08 -6.20
C ASN A 14 28.70 -20.26 -5.76
N ARG A 15 29.13 -21.02 -4.74
CA ARG A 15 28.29 -22.09 -4.16
C ARG A 15 26.98 -21.55 -3.60
N SER A 16 26.97 -20.35 -3.00
CA SER A 16 25.75 -19.71 -2.50
C SER A 16 24.76 -19.33 -3.62
N LEU A 17 25.27 -18.90 -4.78
CA LEU A 17 24.46 -18.58 -5.96
C LEU A 17 23.85 -19.83 -6.59
N VAL A 18 24.64 -20.91 -6.70
CA VAL A 18 24.13 -22.22 -7.17
C VAL A 18 23.04 -22.72 -6.24
N LYS A 19 23.23 -22.66 -4.91
CA LYS A 19 22.20 -23.02 -3.93
C LYS A 19 20.95 -22.16 -4.05
N LEU A 20 21.08 -20.86 -4.34
CA LEU A 20 19.94 -19.97 -4.56
C LEU A 20 19.13 -20.39 -5.79
N SER A 21 19.80 -20.80 -6.87
CA SER A 21 19.16 -21.19 -8.13
C SER A 21 18.34 -22.48 -8.03
N GLN A 22 18.58 -23.29 -7.00
CA GLN A 22 17.78 -24.49 -6.73
C GLN A 22 16.33 -24.10 -6.42
N SER A 23 15.37 -24.82 -7.00
CA SER A 23 13.95 -24.45 -7.00
C SER A 23 13.43 -24.09 -5.61
N GLY A 24 13.64 -24.91 -4.59
CA GLY A 24 13.16 -24.62 -3.23
C GLY A 24 13.72 -23.32 -2.62
N SER A 25 15.01 -23.05 -2.83
CA SER A 25 15.67 -21.83 -2.36
C SER A 25 15.16 -20.59 -3.11
N LEU A 26 15.09 -20.68 -4.44
CA LEU A 26 14.60 -19.60 -5.29
C LEU A 26 13.16 -19.23 -4.95
N GLN A 27 12.30 -20.21 -4.70
CA GLN A 27 10.91 -19.97 -4.32
C GLN A 27 10.80 -19.26 -2.97
N ASN A 28 11.62 -19.64 -1.99
CA ASN A 28 11.65 -18.97 -0.69
C ASN A 28 12.18 -17.54 -0.79
N PHE A 29 13.23 -17.33 -1.58
CA PHE A 29 13.77 -16.00 -1.89
C PHE A 29 12.71 -15.12 -2.57
N ASN A 30 12.08 -15.61 -3.64
CA ASN A 30 11.02 -14.91 -4.36
C ASN A 30 9.87 -14.55 -3.41
N LYS A 31 9.42 -15.50 -2.59
CA LYS A 31 8.37 -15.28 -1.59
C LYS A 31 8.73 -14.18 -0.61
N GLN A 32 9.98 -14.10 -0.15
CA GLN A 32 10.44 -13.03 0.73
C GLN A 32 10.40 -11.69 0.02
N VAL A 33 11.00 -11.59 -1.17
CA VAL A 33 11.06 -10.35 -1.95
C VAL A 33 9.66 -9.82 -2.26
N VAL A 34 8.76 -10.64 -2.78
CA VAL A 34 7.41 -10.17 -3.17
C VAL A 34 6.56 -9.81 -1.95
N LYS A 35 6.77 -10.44 -0.79
CA LYS A 35 6.11 -10.05 0.46
C LYS A 35 6.58 -8.67 0.92
N GLU A 36 7.88 -8.39 0.86
CA GLU A 36 8.41 -7.07 1.22
C GLU A 36 7.91 -5.99 0.25
N MET A 37 7.89 -6.28 -1.05
CA MET A 37 7.29 -5.41 -2.05
C MET A 37 5.80 -5.12 -1.76
N ALA A 38 5.02 -6.16 -1.44
CA ALA A 38 3.62 -6.01 -1.07
C ALA A 38 3.44 -5.18 0.22
N SER A 39 4.33 -5.34 1.20
CA SER A 39 4.33 -4.54 2.44
C SER A 39 4.58 -3.06 2.17
N VAL A 40 5.55 -2.72 1.30
CA VAL A 40 5.80 -1.33 0.89
C VAL A 40 4.56 -0.77 0.17
N TYR A 41 4.01 -1.52 -0.77
CA TYR A 41 2.81 -1.08 -1.49
C TYR A 41 1.64 -0.82 -0.54
N VAL A 42 1.30 -1.76 0.34
CA VAL A 42 0.17 -1.62 1.27
C VAL A 42 0.39 -0.46 2.24
N ARG A 43 1.61 -0.27 2.73
CA ARG A 43 1.94 0.87 3.59
C ARG A 43 1.65 2.20 2.90
N GLU A 44 2.11 2.35 1.66
CA GLU A 44 1.93 3.57 0.88
C GLU A 44 0.47 3.76 0.44
N ALA A 45 -0.22 2.68 0.06
CA ALA A 45 -1.65 2.74 -0.26
C ALA A 45 -2.48 3.18 0.95
N LYS A 46 -2.20 2.64 2.14
CA LYS A 46 -2.85 3.04 3.41
C LYS A 46 -2.56 4.51 3.74
N LEU A 47 -1.32 4.94 3.64
CA LEU A 47 -0.90 6.32 3.92
C LEU A 47 -1.63 7.32 3.02
N ASN A 48 -1.77 6.98 1.74
CA ASN A 48 -2.41 7.83 0.74
C ASN A 48 -3.94 7.68 0.71
N THR A 49 -4.53 6.77 1.48
CA THR A 49 -5.98 6.64 1.59
C THR A 49 -6.54 7.78 2.44
N PRO A 50 -7.41 8.64 1.89
CA PRO A 50 -8.02 9.73 2.64
C PRO A 50 -8.86 9.22 3.81
N VAL A 51 -8.76 9.89 4.95
CA VAL A 51 -9.60 9.65 6.13
C VAL A 51 -10.30 10.94 6.52
N GLY A 52 -11.61 10.85 6.72
CA GLY A 52 -12.45 11.95 7.14
C GLY A 52 -12.59 12.05 8.66
N LYS A 53 -13.38 13.04 9.10
CA LYS A 53 -13.81 13.16 10.51
C LYS A 53 -14.65 11.95 10.91
N ARG A 54 -14.49 11.48 12.15
CA ARG A 54 -15.28 10.35 12.71
C ARG A 54 -16.73 10.73 13.02
N SER A 55 -16.98 12.01 13.28
CA SER A 55 -18.33 12.52 13.49
C SER A 55 -18.45 14.00 13.16
N VAL A 56 -19.68 14.44 12.90
CA VAL A 56 -20.04 15.83 12.66
C VAL A 56 -21.37 16.12 13.36
N LYS A 57 -21.42 17.20 14.14
CA LYS A 57 -22.69 17.77 14.64
C LYS A 57 -23.31 18.64 13.55
N PHE A 58 -24.61 18.51 13.34
CA PHE A 58 -25.33 19.23 12.29
C PHE A 58 -26.75 19.57 12.70
N MET A 59 -27.29 20.64 12.13
CA MET A 59 -28.67 21.08 12.34
C MET A 59 -29.60 20.36 11.36
N GLN A 60 -30.65 19.72 11.87
CA GLN A 60 -31.72 19.15 11.05
C GLN A 60 -33.06 19.31 11.78
N ASN A 61 -34.04 19.89 11.10
CA ASN A 61 -35.38 20.14 11.63
C ASN A 61 -35.37 20.92 12.96
N GLY A 62 -34.47 21.91 13.09
CA GLY A 62 -34.33 22.73 14.30
C GLY A 62 -33.63 22.05 15.47
N GLN A 63 -33.14 20.82 15.32
CA GLN A 63 -32.42 20.09 16.35
C GLN A 63 -30.98 19.77 15.92
N VAL A 64 -30.07 19.75 16.90
CA VAL A 64 -28.68 19.33 16.69
C VAL A 64 -28.59 17.82 16.75
N GLN A 65 -28.12 17.21 15.66
CA GLN A 65 -27.86 15.78 15.55
C GLN A 65 -26.37 15.51 15.34
N THR A 66 -25.92 14.29 15.60
CA THR A 66 -24.54 13.85 15.32
C THR A 66 -24.55 12.73 14.30
N LYS A 67 -23.86 12.92 13.18
CA LYS A 67 -23.59 11.85 12.23
C LYS A 67 -22.22 11.26 12.51
N TYR A 68 -22.16 9.94 12.64
CA TYR A 68 -20.91 9.19 12.76
C TYR A 68 -20.52 8.61 11.40
N PHE A 69 -19.22 8.56 11.12
CA PHE A 69 -18.65 8.04 9.88
C PHE A 69 -17.61 6.99 10.21
N ASP A 70 -17.64 5.88 9.48
CA ASP A 70 -16.52 4.94 9.45
C ASP A 70 -15.48 5.44 8.44
N SER A 71 -14.78 6.50 8.83
CA SER A 71 -13.88 7.21 7.93
C SER A 71 -12.55 6.48 7.68
N GLU A 72 -12.27 5.43 8.44
CA GLU A 72 -11.07 4.61 8.35
C GLU A 72 -11.31 3.30 7.57
N HIS A 73 -12.56 2.90 7.34
CA HIS A 73 -12.93 1.64 6.68
C HIS A 73 -12.09 1.33 5.44
N THR A 74 -12.04 2.26 4.48
CA THR A 74 -11.30 2.04 3.23
C THR A 74 -9.79 1.92 3.48
N ARG A 75 -9.23 2.68 4.42
CA ARG A 75 -7.80 2.56 4.76
C ARG A 75 -7.51 1.20 5.40
N GLN A 76 -8.39 0.73 6.27
CA GLN A 76 -8.22 -0.55 6.97
C GLN A 76 -8.47 -1.75 6.04
N SER A 77 -9.25 -1.58 4.98
CA SER A 77 -9.61 -2.60 3.99
C SER A 77 -8.50 -3.01 3.01
N TRP A 78 -7.30 -2.42 3.10
CA TRP A 78 -6.14 -2.87 2.31
C TRP A 78 -5.62 -4.20 2.82
N SER A 79 -5.52 -5.18 1.92
CA SER A 79 -5.11 -6.55 2.22
C SER A 79 -4.07 -7.07 1.23
N VAL A 80 -3.20 -7.93 1.74
CA VAL A 80 -2.23 -8.71 0.96
C VAL A 80 -2.76 -10.13 0.83
N GLY A 81 -2.96 -10.58 -0.41
CA GLY A 81 -3.40 -11.93 -0.72
C GLY A 81 -2.33 -12.99 -0.46
N ARG A 82 -2.73 -14.26 -0.61
CA ARG A 82 -1.80 -15.39 -0.49
C ARG A 82 -0.73 -15.33 -1.59
N TYR A 83 0.49 -15.70 -1.22
CA TYR A 83 1.56 -15.98 -2.19
C TYR A 83 1.13 -17.13 -3.09
N ARG A 84 1.26 -16.94 -4.40
CA ARG A 84 1.00 -17.95 -5.41
C ARG A 84 2.30 -18.23 -6.14
N LEU A 85 2.64 -19.51 -6.21
CA LEU A 85 3.70 -20.01 -7.06
C LEU A 85 3.16 -20.15 -8.49
N ASP A 86 3.95 -19.75 -9.47
CA ASP A 86 3.91 -20.38 -10.79
C ASP A 86 5.23 -21.12 -11.02
N ASP A 87 5.36 -21.81 -12.15
CA ASP A 87 6.47 -22.74 -12.39
C ASP A 87 7.87 -22.11 -12.29
N ARG A 88 7.99 -20.77 -12.30
CA ARG A 88 9.28 -20.06 -12.24
C ARG A 88 9.30 -18.80 -11.36
N THR A 89 8.16 -18.27 -10.99
CA THR A 89 8.01 -16.98 -10.32
C THR A 89 7.00 -17.04 -9.17
N GLY A 90 6.99 -15.96 -8.40
CA GLY A 90 6.11 -15.80 -7.27
C GLY A 90 5.30 -14.52 -7.43
N ARG A 91 4.01 -14.58 -7.11
CA ARG A 91 3.16 -13.39 -7.12
C ARG A 91 2.30 -13.27 -5.87
N VAL A 92 2.05 -12.03 -5.49
CA VAL A 92 1.14 -11.65 -4.40
C VAL A 92 0.22 -10.57 -4.94
N ARG A 93 -1.09 -10.71 -4.68
CA ARG A 93 -2.07 -9.68 -5.01
C ARG A 93 -2.21 -8.73 -3.82
N VAL A 94 -2.15 -7.43 -4.06
CA VAL A 94 -2.61 -6.43 -3.10
C VAL A 94 -3.96 -5.88 -3.58
N PHE A 95 -4.92 -5.71 -2.67
CA PHE A 95 -6.26 -5.25 -3.01
C PHE A 95 -6.91 -4.49 -1.84
N ASN A 96 -7.95 -3.72 -2.15
CA ASN A 96 -8.80 -3.07 -1.16
C ASN A 96 -10.20 -3.70 -1.22
N THR A 97 -10.76 -4.11 -0.09
CA THR A 97 -12.09 -4.73 -0.02
C THR A 97 -13.25 -3.73 0.12
N SER A 98 -12.97 -2.45 0.32
CA SER A 98 -14.00 -1.43 0.44
C SER A 98 -14.65 -1.15 -0.92
N SER A 99 -15.97 -1.19 -0.97
CA SER A 99 -16.74 -0.81 -2.18
C SER A 99 -16.49 0.63 -2.60
N TYR A 100 -16.06 1.49 -1.68
CA TYR A 100 -15.78 2.90 -1.95
C TYR A 100 -14.33 3.17 -2.39
N ALA A 101 -13.49 2.14 -2.49
CA ALA A 101 -12.06 2.30 -2.78
C ALA A 101 -11.79 2.91 -4.16
N SER A 102 -12.51 2.48 -5.20
CA SER A 102 -12.37 3.03 -6.56
C SER A 102 -12.79 4.50 -6.62
N PHE A 103 -13.92 4.86 -6.01
CA PHE A 103 -14.39 6.25 -5.96
C PHE A 103 -13.40 7.19 -5.23
N LEU A 104 -12.66 6.68 -4.26
CA LEU A 104 -11.56 7.40 -3.60
C LEU A 104 -10.29 7.41 -4.43
N ASN A 105 -10.00 6.37 -5.23
CA ASN A 105 -8.79 6.29 -6.03
C ASN A 105 -8.89 7.17 -7.26
N ASP A 106 -9.95 6.98 -8.04
CA ASP A 106 -10.12 7.50 -9.39
C ASP A 106 -10.95 8.79 -9.41
N GLY A 107 -11.66 9.07 -8.31
CA GLY A 107 -12.64 10.14 -8.22
C GLY A 107 -14.02 9.68 -8.65
N HIS A 108 -15.01 10.58 -8.55
CA HIS A 108 -16.40 10.25 -8.84
C HIS A 108 -17.29 11.45 -9.15
N ARG A 109 -18.38 11.18 -9.87
CA ARG A 109 -19.44 12.15 -10.12
C ARG A 109 -20.30 12.39 -8.89
N GLN A 110 -20.77 13.62 -8.75
CA GLN A 110 -21.73 14.03 -7.74
C GLN A 110 -23.00 14.59 -8.35
N GLU A 111 -24.11 14.41 -7.65
CA GLU A 111 -25.38 15.05 -7.95
C GLU A 111 -25.32 16.51 -7.49
N VAL A 112 -24.94 17.40 -8.41
CA VAL A 112 -24.86 18.85 -8.14
C VAL A 112 -26.21 19.35 -7.64
N GLY A 113 -26.19 20.21 -6.62
CA GLY A 113 -27.39 20.75 -6.00
C GLY A 113 -27.98 19.87 -4.90
N ARG A 114 -27.57 18.60 -4.75
CA ARG A 114 -28.00 17.75 -3.64
C ARG A 114 -27.64 18.37 -2.30
N PHE A 115 -28.65 18.53 -1.44
CA PHE A 115 -28.45 19.03 -0.09
C PHE A 115 -27.98 17.91 0.84
N LEU A 116 -26.95 18.18 1.62
CA LEU A 116 -26.48 17.31 2.69
C LEU A 116 -26.40 18.15 3.98
N PRO A 117 -27.01 17.70 5.09
CA PRO A 117 -27.10 18.52 6.30
C PRO A 117 -25.77 18.58 7.08
N TRP A 118 -24.87 17.61 6.88
CA TRP A 118 -23.58 17.50 7.59
C TRP A 118 -22.38 18.12 6.84
N ILE A 119 -22.63 18.95 5.81
CA ILE A 119 -21.60 19.72 5.09
C ILE A 119 -21.88 21.23 5.19
N GLY A 120 -21.03 22.06 4.59
CA GLY A 120 -21.29 23.50 4.46
C GLY A 120 -20.69 24.33 5.60
N GLN A 121 -21.34 25.46 5.92
CA GLN A 121 -20.87 26.39 6.95
C GLN A 121 -21.11 25.81 8.35
N SER A 122 -20.13 25.98 9.24
CA SER A 122 -20.26 25.66 10.66
C SER A 122 -20.55 26.93 11.45
N LYS A 123 -21.52 26.88 12.37
CA LYS A 123 -21.82 27.94 13.36
C LYS A 123 -21.83 27.31 14.75
N GLY A 124 -20.95 27.78 15.64
CA GLY A 124 -20.82 27.21 16.98
C GLY A 124 -20.45 25.72 17.02
N GLY A 125 -19.70 25.23 16.01
CA GLY A 125 -19.35 23.82 15.91
C GLY A 125 -20.44 22.91 15.34
N VAL A 126 -21.57 23.48 14.90
CA VAL A 126 -22.69 22.76 14.28
C VAL A 126 -22.78 23.11 12.79
N MET A 127 -22.72 22.11 11.92
CA MET A 127 -22.92 22.29 10.48
C MET A 127 -24.36 22.71 10.19
N GLN A 128 -24.52 23.69 9.31
CA GLN A 128 -25.82 24.24 8.91
C GLN A 128 -26.35 23.61 7.60
N GLY A 129 -25.65 22.60 7.08
CA GLY A 129 -25.94 22.00 5.78
C GLY A 129 -25.40 22.80 4.60
N GLY A 130 -25.38 22.14 3.46
CA GLY A 130 -24.95 22.75 2.21
C GLY A 130 -25.34 21.91 1.01
N ARG A 131 -25.17 22.48 -0.18
CA ARG A 131 -25.40 21.79 -1.46
C ARG A 131 -24.08 21.43 -2.12
N LEU A 132 -24.02 20.26 -2.73
CA LEU A 132 -22.88 19.85 -3.56
C LEU A 132 -22.75 20.81 -4.75
N LYS A 133 -21.56 21.37 -4.93
CA LYS A 133 -21.30 22.40 -5.96
C LYS A 133 -20.53 21.87 -7.16
N LYS A 134 -19.66 20.88 -6.95
CA LYS A 134 -18.81 20.33 -8.00
C LYS A 134 -19.47 19.08 -8.59
N PRO A 135 -19.50 18.92 -9.93
CA PRO A 135 -20.02 17.71 -10.57
C PRO A 135 -19.06 16.52 -10.45
N TRP A 136 -17.79 16.78 -10.14
CA TRP A 136 -16.73 15.79 -10.03
C TRP A 136 -15.88 16.05 -8.79
N VAL A 137 -15.50 14.97 -8.11
CA VAL A 137 -14.51 14.97 -7.04
C VAL A 137 -13.30 14.19 -7.52
N ASP A 138 -12.13 14.84 -7.49
CA ASP A 138 -10.88 14.23 -7.92
C ASP A 138 -10.48 13.07 -7.02
N GLY A 139 -9.88 12.05 -7.64
CA GLY A 139 -9.32 10.91 -6.96
C GLY A 139 -8.07 11.24 -6.13
N ALA A 140 -7.80 10.41 -5.15
CA ALA A 140 -6.58 10.48 -4.36
C ALA A 140 -5.38 9.80 -5.04
N TYR A 141 -5.61 9.02 -6.11
CA TYR A 141 -4.60 8.28 -6.88
C TYR A 141 -3.69 7.44 -5.96
N MET A 142 -4.34 6.66 -5.09
CA MET A 142 -3.68 5.87 -4.05
C MET A 142 -2.81 4.77 -4.66
N HIS A 143 -3.30 4.12 -5.73
CA HIS A 143 -2.59 3.07 -6.45
C HIS A 143 -1.32 3.60 -7.10
N GLU A 144 -1.42 4.68 -7.86
CA GLU A 144 -0.33 5.29 -8.61
C GLU A 144 0.78 5.76 -7.67
N LYS A 145 0.40 6.34 -6.52
CA LYS A 145 1.37 6.73 -5.48
C LYS A 145 2.06 5.53 -4.85
N ALA A 146 1.31 4.47 -4.54
CA ALA A 146 1.86 3.23 -3.97
C ALA A 146 2.78 2.51 -4.97
N GLU A 147 2.40 2.43 -6.24
CA GLU A 147 3.20 1.85 -7.32
C GLU A 147 4.48 2.64 -7.53
N LYS A 148 4.40 3.97 -7.62
CA LYS A 148 5.58 4.83 -7.74
C LYS A 148 6.55 4.65 -6.58
N ALA A 149 6.03 4.52 -5.36
CA ALA A 149 6.85 4.27 -4.18
C ALA A 149 7.48 2.87 -4.20
N LEU A 150 6.72 1.84 -4.61
CA LEU A 150 7.24 0.48 -4.78
C LEU A 150 8.36 0.45 -5.84
N SER A 151 8.14 1.00 -7.03
CA SER A 151 9.12 1.01 -8.12
C SER A 151 10.44 1.68 -7.71
N LYS A 152 10.38 2.75 -6.92
CA LYS A 152 11.57 3.40 -6.34
C LYS A 152 12.31 2.51 -5.34
N ASN A 153 11.62 1.61 -4.65
CA ASN A 153 12.17 0.75 -3.61
C ASN A 153 12.49 -0.67 -4.09
N ALA A 154 11.99 -1.10 -5.24
CA ALA A 154 12.08 -2.49 -5.71
C ALA A 154 13.53 -3.00 -5.77
N LYS A 155 14.44 -2.21 -6.35
CA LYS A 155 15.87 -2.55 -6.42
C LYS A 155 16.47 -2.74 -5.03
N ARG A 156 16.25 -1.76 -4.13
CA ARG A 156 16.74 -1.79 -2.75
C ARG A 156 16.21 -3.01 -1.97
N ILE A 157 14.94 -3.38 -2.16
CA ILE A 157 14.35 -4.56 -1.52
C ILE A 157 15.06 -5.83 -1.99
N MET A 158 15.31 -5.96 -3.29
CA MET A 158 16.04 -7.10 -3.85
C MET A 158 17.49 -7.16 -3.36
N GLU A 159 18.19 -6.03 -3.33
CA GLU A 159 19.57 -5.94 -2.81
C GLU A 159 19.66 -6.39 -1.35
N ILE A 160 18.74 -5.91 -0.50
CA ILE A 160 18.70 -6.31 0.92
C ILE A 160 18.41 -7.82 1.04
N ALA A 161 17.49 -8.36 0.26
CA ALA A 161 17.17 -9.79 0.29
C ALA A 161 18.36 -10.64 -0.18
N LEU A 162 19.04 -10.23 -1.26
CA LEU A 162 20.20 -10.92 -1.81
C LEU A 162 21.39 -10.87 -0.84
N LYS A 163 21.65 -9.70 -0.25
CA LYS A 163 22.70 -9.53 0.76
C LYS A 163 22.48 -10.48 1.94
N LYS A 164 21.27 -10.52 2.50
CA LYS A 164 20.91 -11.45 3.58
C LYS A 164 21.07 -12.93 3.18
N TRP A 165 20.82 -13.27 1.92
CA TRP A 165 21.02 -14.62 1.42
C TRP A 165 22.51 -15.00 1.42
N ILE A 166 23.35 -14.10 0.89
CA ILE A 166 24.79 -14.29 0.80
C ILE A 166 25.42 -14.39 2.19
N GLU A 167 25.09 -13.47 3.11
CA GLU A 167 25.57 -13.52 4.50
C GLU A 167 25.23 -14.86 5.17
N LYS A 168 24.04 -15.41 4.90
CA LYS A 168 23.59 -16.67 5.51
C LYS A 168 24.25 -17.92 4.91
N HIS A 169 24.62 -17.91 3.63
CA HIS A 169 25.00 -19.15 2.90
C HIS A 169 26.36 -19.09 2.17
N GLY A 170 26.98 -17.93 2.12
CA GLY A 170 28.19 -17.63 1.34
C GLY A 170 29.43 -17.30 2.18
N GLY A 171 29.35 -17.36 3.52
CA GLY A 171 30.53 -17.30 4.39
C GLY A 171 31.04 -15.89 4.76
N PHE A 172 30.28 -14.83 4.50
CA PHE A 172 30.64 -13.44 4.79
C PHE A 172 29.79 -12.81 5.91
#